data_AF-A0A7X3YCI2-F1
#
_entry.id   AF-A0A7X3YCI2-F1
#
_cell.length_a   1.000
_cell.length_b   1.000
_cell.length_c   1.000
_cell.angle_alpha   90.00
_cell.angle_beta   90.00
_cell.angle_gamma   90.00
#
_symmetry.space_group_name_H-M   'P 1'
#
loop_
_entity.id
_entity.type
_entity.pdbx_description
1 polymer ?
#
loop_
_entity_poly.entity_id
_entity_poly.type
_entity_poly.pdbx_seq_one_letter_code
_entity_poly.pdbx_strand_id
1 'polypeptide(L)'
;MVGDFERRKSQPEREELVTDPDEIARVEAENGLRQTKFIEDTIEQNLQAATTFSLRPSLISSLNRLAIQGLSELPGIYRPGGTRITNSNHIPPIPEDVPRLMEEMCDYVNDHWHRDAWHLASYLMWRLNWIHPFEDGNGRTSRAISYIVLCLKLGQRLPGSKTIPEVISEKKRPYYDAIDKADAAAKQGKIDVTAMETVLKNALAAQLADFADTVTGGHLTGNARPGGNEGRQQRPRWTARLHEHYNNHPFWYWFAPAILAVVGVLISVV
;
A
#
# COMPACT_ATOMS: atom_id res chain seq x y z
N MET A 1 29.03 -19.21 1.31
CA MET A 1 28.62 -18.53 2.56
C MET A 1 27.21 -18.03 2.35
N VAL A 2 26.23 -18.67 2.97
CA VAL A 2 24.83 -18.23 2.94
C VAL A 2 24.74 -17.10 3.96
N GLY A 3 24.57 -15.87 3.48
CA GLY A 3 24.39 -14.70 4.34
C GLY A 3 23.01 -14.74 4.97
N ASP A 4 22.98 -14.76 6.30
CA ASP A 4 21.79 -14.77 7.12
C ASP A 4 21.00 -13.46 6.90
N PHE A 5 19.78 -13.56 6.36
CA PHE A 5 18.92 -12.42 6.04
C PHE A 5 18.10 -11.99 7.27
N GLU A 6 18.78 -11.64 8.34
CA GLU A 6 18.18 -10.92 9.45
C GLU A 6 17.87 -9.49 8.98
N ARG A 7 16.58 -9.15 8.92
CA ARG A 7 16.02 -7.97 8.22
C ARG A 7 15.46 -6.93 9.19
N ARG A 8 15.10 -5.74 8.68
CA ARG A 8 14.53 -4.63 9.46
C ARG A 8 13.25 -5.08 10.19
N LYS A 9 13.35 -5.34 11.50
CA LYS A 9 12.27 -5.77 12.40
C LYS A 9 12.33 -4.96 13.69
N SER A 10 11.20 -4.53 14.23
CA SER A 10 11.14 -4.00 15.60
C SER A 10 10.92 -5.15 16.56
N GLN A 11 11.64 -5.17 17.68
CA GLN A 11 11.35 -6.07 18.79
C GLN A 11 10.85 -5.23 19.97
N PRO A 12 9.61 -5.41 20.45
CA PRO A 12 9.19 -4.85 21.72
C PRO A 12 9.85 -5.60 22.88
N GLU A 13 10.03 -4.92 24.01
CA GLU A 13 10.72 -5.44 25.21
C GLU A 13 9.81 -6.32 26.12
N ARG A 14 8.67 -6.87 25.63
CA ARG A 14 7.64 -7.55 26.46
C ARG A 14 6.99 -8.79 25.82
N GLU A 15 6.32 -9.60 26.67
CA GLU A 15 5.72 -10.91 26.40
C GLU A 15 4.70 -10.91 25.25
N GLU A 16 4.92 -11.80 24.29
CA GLU A 16 3.99 -12.07 23.18
C GLU A 16 2.75 -12.81 23.71
N LEU A 17 1.55 -12.37 23.32
CA LEU A 17 0.28 -13.00 23.75
C LEU A 17 0.10 -14.42 23.20
N VAL A 18 0.71 -14.69 22.04
CA VAL A 18 0.72 -15.98 21.37
C VAL A 18 2.16 -16.25 20.99
N THR A 19 2.67 -17.41 21.37
CA THR A 19 4.06 -17.82 21.12
C THR A 19 4.17 -18.98 20.11
N ASP A 20 3.06 -19.66 19.83
CA ASP A 20 3.00 -20.73 18.82
C ASP A 20 3.05 -20.14 17.40
N PRO A 21 4.06 -20.47 16.57
CA PRO A 21 4.23 -19.89 15.24
C PRO A 21 3.04 -20.11 14.30
N ASP A 22 2.38 -21.27 14.38
CA ASP A 22 1.25 -21.59 13.51
C ASP A 22 0.01 -20.77 13.91
N GLU A 23 -0.25 -20.63 15.21
CA GLU A 23 -1.31 -19.77 15.70
C GLU A 23 -1.03 -18.29 15.41
N ILE A 24 0.22 -17.81 15.55
CA ILE A 24 0.60 -16.45 15.15
C ILE A 24 0.25 -16.24 13.67
N ALA A 25 0.68 -17.15 12.79
CA ALA A 25 0.41 -17.04 11.35
C ALA A 25 -1.10 -17.04 11.04
N ARG A 26 -1.89 -17.87 11.76
CA ARG A 26 -3.35 -17.90 11.63
C ARG A 26 -4.00 -16.57 12.04
N VAL A 27 -3.61 -16.02 13.19
CA VAL A 27 -4.12 -14.73 13.69
C VAL A 27 -3.68 -13.59 12.78
N GLU A 28 -2.44 -13.59 12.29
CA GLU A 28 -1.94 -12.61 11.32
C GLU A 28 -2.73 -12.63 10.01
N ALA A 29 -3.06 -13.82 9.49
CA ALA A 29 -3.87 -13.96 8.29
C ALA A 29 -5.29 -13.43 8.50
N GLU A 30 -5.92 -13.76 9.64
CA GLU A 30 -7.26 -13.28 9.99
C GLU A 30 -7.29 -11.74 10.16
N ASN A 31 -6.29 -11.19 10.84
CA ASN A 31 -6.11 -9.76 10.99
C ASN A 31 -5.87 -9.06 9.65
N GLY A 32 -5.10 -9.67 8.75
CA GLY A 32 -4.90 -9.20 7.38
C GLY A 32 -6.23 -9.05 6.64
N LEU A 33 -7.10 -10.06 6.68
CA LEU A 33 -8.43 -10.01 6.04
C LEU A 33 -9.32 -8.91 6.62
N ARG A 34 -9.36 -8.79 7.95
CA ARG A 34 -10.13 -7.73 8.64
C ARG A 34 -9.62 -6.33 8.29
N GLN A 35 -8.30 -6.15 8.28
CA GLN A 35 -7.67 -4.88 7.92
C GLN A 35 -7.95 -4.52 6.46
N THR A 36 -7.83 -5.48 5.53
CA THR A 36 -8.18 -5.26 4.12
C THR A 36 -9.63 -4.83 3.98
N LYS A 37 -10.58 -5.56 4.59
CA LYS A 37 -11.99 -5.15 4.55
C LYS A 37 -12.20 -3.72 5.08
N PHE A 38 -11.58 -3.37 6.20
CA PHE A 38 -11.70 -2.04 6.79
C PHE A 38 -11.13 -0.94 5.89
N ILE A 39 -9.99 -1.20 5.22
CA ILE A 39 -9.39 -0.30 4.23
C ILE A 39 -10.38 -0.05 3.09
N GLU A 40 -10.98 -1.11 2.56
CA GLU A 40 -11.93 -1.04 1.46
C GLU A 40 -13.19 -0.24 1.81
N ASP A 41 -13.79 -0.55 2.96
CA ASP A 41 -14.97 0.16 3.47
C ASP A 41 -14.64 1.65 3.71
N THR A 42 -13.45 1.95 4.23
CA THR A 42 -12.99 3.34 4.46
C THR A 42 -12.84 4.10 3.14
N ILE A 43 -12.26 3.48 2.11
CA ILE A 43 -12.11 4.11 0.79
C ILE A 43 -13.48 4.39 0.19
N GLU A 44 -14.36 3.39 0.15
CA GLU A 44 -15.69 3.53 -0.46
C GLU A 44 -16.51 4.62 0.22
N GLN A 45 -16.57 4.62 1.55
CA GLN A 45 -17.32 5.62 2.31
C GLN A 45 -16.81 7.04 2.06
N ASN A 46 -15.50 7.24 1.96
CA ASN A 46 -14.93 8.57 1.73
C ASN A 46 -14.99 9.02 0.26
N LEU A 47 -15.02 8.09 -0.70
CA LEU A 47 -15.29 8.43 -2.10
C LEU A 47 -16.75 8.84 -2.33
N GLN A 48 -17.69 8.28 -1.55
CA GLN A 48 -19.12 8.62 -1.61
C GLN A 48 -19.50 9.82 -0.73
N ALA A 49 -18.63 10.23 0.20
CA ALA A 49 -18.94 11.30 1.14
C ALA A 49 -19.04 12.67 0.44
N ALA A 50 -20.01 13.48 0.88
CA ALA A 50 -20.12 14.88 0.45
C ALA A 50 -19.03 15.78 1.07
N THR A 51 -18.36 15.29 2.12
CA THR A 51 -17.32 16.02 2.85
C THR A 51 -15.92 15.62 2.37
N THR A 52 -15.00 16.58 2.40
CA THR A 52 -13.59 16.32 2.11
C THR A 52 -12.96 15.42 3.18
N PHE A 53 -12.24 14.39 2.74
CA PHE A 53 -11.43 13.55 3.62
C PHE A 53 -10.42 14.39 4.40
N SER A 54 -10.27 14.07 5.69
CA SER A 54 -9.23 14.61 6.56
C SER A 54 -8.59 13.46 7.32
N LEU A 55 -7.27 13.33 7.17
CA LEU A 55 -6.50 12.31 7.87
C LEU A 55 -6.42 12.64 9.36
N ARG A 56 -6.73 11.65 10.21
CA ARG A 56 -6.67 11.77 11.67
C ARG A 56 -5.85 10.62 12.29
N PRO A 57 -5.13 10.87 13.40
CA PRO A 57 -4.39 9.82 14.11
C PRO A 57 -5.23 8.62 14.54
N SER A 58 -6.53 8.82 14.80
CA SER A 58 -7.47 7.75 15.16
C SER A 58 -7.63 6.71 14.05
N LEU A 59 -7.68 7.11 12.78
CA LEU A 59 -7.74 6.17 11.65
C LEU A 59 -6.50 5.26 11.62
N ILE A 60 -5.32 5.84 11.84
CA ILE A 60 -4.05 5.11 11.87
C ILE A 60 -4.02 4.12 13.05
N SER A 61 -4.51 4.55 14.21
CA SER A 61 -4.62 3.71 15.40
C SER A 61 -5.59 2.54 15.21
N SER A 62 -6.73 2.77 14.53
CA SER A 62 -7.67 1.71 14.15
C SER A 62 -7.06 0.70 13.18
N LEU A 63 -6.30 1.18 12.18
CA LEU A 63 -5.57 0.30 11.27
C LEU A 63 -4.54 -0.56 11.99
N ASN A 64 -3.77 0.02 12.92
CA ASN A 64 -2.82 -0.73 13.72
C ASN A 64 -3.53 -1.75 14.61
N ARG A 65 -4.61 -1.36 15.29
CA ARG A 65 -5.42 -2.27 16.10
C ARG A 65 -5.82 -3.51 15.31
N LEU A 66 -6.39 -3.32 14.12
CA LEU A 66 -6.77 -4.44 13.26
C LEU A 66 -5.58 -5.28 12.78
N ALA A 67 -4.38 -4.71 12.68
CA ALA A 67 -3.18 -5.44 12.25
C ALA A 67 -2.65 -6.40 13.32
N ILE A 68 -2.74 -6.02 14.60
CA ILE A 68 -2.04 -6.71 15.70
C ILE A 68 -2.96 -7.15 16.86
N GLN A 69 -4.27 -7.03 16.70
CA GLN A 69 -5.23 -7.51 17.71
C GLN A 69 -5.03 -9.01 17.96
N GLY A 70 -4.87 -9.38 19.23
CA GLY A 70 -4.61 -10.77 19.63
C GLY A 70 -3.14 -11.20 19.53
N LEU A 71 -2.24 -10.33 19.06
CA LEU A 71 -0.79 -10.59 18.98
C LEU A 71 0.01 -9.75 19.99
N SER A 72 -0.51 -8.58 20.37
CA SER A 72 0.11 -7.63 21.29
C SER A 72 -0.91 -7.10 22.30
N GLU A 73 -0.43 -6.71 23.48
CA GLU A 73 -1.24 -6.10 24.54
C GLU A 73 -1.74 -4.68 24.21
N LEU A 74 -1.06 -3.97 23.30
CA LEU A 74 -1.29 -2.56 23.01
C LEU A 74 -1.75 -2.28 21.57
N PRO A 75 -2.78 -2.99 21.05
CA PRO A 75 -3.21 -2.83 19.67
C PRO A 75 -3.80 -1.42 19.46
N GLY A 76 -3.24 -0.67 18.51
CA GLY A 76 -3.65 0.70 18.22
C GLY A 76 -3.32 1.73 19.29
N ILE A 77 -2.45 1.39 20.25
CA ILE A 77 -1.99 2.31 21.31
C ILE A 77 -0.53 2.65 21.03
N TYR A 78 -0.17 3.93 21.14
CA TYR A 78 1.23 4.34 20.97
C TYR A 78 2.12 3.69 22.04
N ARG A 79 3.32 3.31 21.63
CA ARG A 79 4.26 2.62 22.51
C ARG A 79 4.58 3.48 23.75
N PRO A 80 4.54 2.91 24.96
CA PRO A 80 4.87 3.63 26.18
C PRO A 80 6.38 3.75 26.40
N GLY A 81 7.18 2.95 25.67
CA GLY A 81 8.63 2.85 25.84
C GLY A 81 9.41 3.05 24.54
N GLY A 82 10.72 3.21 24.70
CA GLY A 82 11.66 3.28 23.57
C GLY A 82 11.57 2.02 22.69
N THR A 83 11.91 2.16 21.42
CA THR A 83 12.02 1.01 20.52
C THR A 83 13.27 1.11 19.67
N ARG A 84 13.83 -0.04 19.31
CA ARG A 84 14.92 -0.15 18.37
C ARG A 84 14.44 -0.94 17.17
N ILE A 85 14.75 -0.41 15.99
CA ILE A 85 14.55 -1.14 14.76
C ILE A 85 15.83 -1.92 14.47
N THR A 86 15.76 -3.25 14.55
CA THR A 86 16.86 -4.16 14.19
C THR A 86 17.25 -3.92 12.73
N ASN A 87 18.54 -4.03 12.39
CA ASN A 87 19.06 -3.85 11.02
C ASN A 87 18.70 -2.50 10.38
N SER A 88 18.60 -1.44 11.18
CA SER A 88 18.46 -0.07 10.71
C SER A 88 19.38 0.87 11.49
N ASN A 89 19.95 1.85 10.79
CA ASN A 89 20.70 2.96 11.41
C ASN A 89 19.79 4.10 11.88
N HIS A 90 18.48 3.95 11.70
CA HIS A 90 17.49 4.91 12.16
C HIS A 90 17.15 4.65 13.63
N ILE A 91 17.19 5.72 14.42
CA ILE A 91 16.76 5.71 15.82
C ILE A 91 15.40 6.42 15.84
N PRO A 92 14.31 5.72 16.16
CA PRO A 92 13.01 6.35 16.28
C PRO A 92 12.99 7.46 17.35
N PRO A 93 12.09 8.44 17.23
CA PRO A 93 11.85 9.45 18.26
C PRO A 93 11.58 8.85 19.64
N ILE A 94 11.75 9.63 20.69
CA ILE A 94 11.36 9.22 22.04
C ILE A 94 9.82 9.07 22.14
N PRO A 95 9.29 8.20 23.03
CA PRO A 95 7.85 7.96 23.16
C PRO A 95 7.01 9.23 23.35
N GLU A 96 7.55 10.19 24.10
CA GLU A 96 6.87 11.44 24.46
C GLU A 96 6.61 12.33 23.24
N ASP A 97 7.43 12.21 22.20
CA ASP A 97 7.27 12.95 20.95
C ASP A 97 6.29 12.28 19.98
N VAL A 98 5.98 10.99 20.17
CA VAL A 98 5.16 10.21 19.22
C VAL A 98 3.79 10.85 18.97
N PRO A 99 2.99 11.25 19.99
CA PRO A 99 1.68 11.85 19.75
C PRO A 99 1.75 13.11 18.88
N ARG A 100 2.66 14.04 19.23
CA ARG A 100 2.88 15.28 18.48
C ARG A 100 3.31 15.00 17.04
N LEU A 101 4.26 14.09 16.83
CA LEU A 101 4.76 13.76 15.49
C LEU A 101 3.70 13.07 14.63
N MET A 102 2.80 12.30 15.24
CA MET A 102 1.67 11.69 14.53
C MET A 102 0.63 12.71 14.10
N GLU A 103 0.36 13.72 14.93
CA GLU A 103 -0.48 14.87 14.56
C GLU A 103 0.17 15.66 13.42
N GLU A 104 1.44 16.05 13.55
CA GLU A 104 2.19 16.77 12.51
C GLU A 104 2.23 16.02 11.17
N MET A 105 2.34 14.69 11.20
CA MET A 105 2.26 13.87 9.99
C MET A 105 0.88 13.95 9.34
N CYS A 106 -0.20 13.92 10.13
CA CYS A 106 -1.56 14.03 9.61
C CYS A 106 -1.81 15.45 9.05
N ASP A 107 -1.38 16.48 9.77
CA ASP A 107 -1.50 17.87 9.37
C ASP A 107 -0.73 18.14 8.08
N TYR A 108 0.50 17.63 7.95
CA TYR A 108 1.26 17.72 6.71
C TYR A 108 0.47 17.18 5.52
N VAL A 109 -0.18 16.02 5.65
CA VAL A 109 -0.98 15.44 4.55
C VAL A 109 -2.22 16.27 4.25
N ASN A 110 -2.91 16.75 5.28
CA ASN A 110 -4.12 17.57 5.14
C ASN A 110 -3.80 18.92 4.47
N ASP A 111 -2.78 19.62 4.95
CA ASP A 111 -2.37 20.94 4.45
C ASP A 111 -1.78 20.86 3.03
N HIS A 112 -1.17 19.73 2.69
CA HIS A 112 -0.57 19.49 1.38
C HIS A 112 -1.42 18.60 0.48
N TRP A 113 -2.74 18.54 0.68
CA TRP A 113 -3.63 17.73 -0.16
C TRP A 113 -3.58 18.11 -1.65
N HIS A 114 -3.08 19.30 -1.98
CA HIS A 114 -2.83 19.76 -3.35
C HIS A 114 -1.63 19.06 -4.04
N ARG A 115 -0.73 18.43 -3.28
CA ARG A 115 0.39 17.65 -3.85
C ARG A 115 -0.11 16.41 -4.58
N ASP A 116 0.75 15.81 -5.38
CA ASP A 116 0.41 14.60 -6.12
C ASP A 116 0.15 13.41 -5.19
N ALA A 117 -0.64 12.45 -5.69
CA ALA A 117 -1.06 11.29 -4.91
C ALA A 117 0.12 10.41 -4.48
N TRP A 118 1.17 10.32 -5.32
CA TRP A 118 2.34 9.49 -5.08
C TRP A 118 3.16 10.05 -3.92
N HIS A 119 3.43 11.35 -3.92
CA HIS A 119 4.15 12.02 -2.85
C HIS A 119 3.47 11.81 -1.50
N LEU A 120 2.15 12.05 -1.38
CA LEU A 120 1.45 11.93 -0.09
C LEU A 120 1.39 10.48 0.41
N ALA A 121 1.11 9.53 -0.47
CA ALA A 121 1.11 8.11 -0.13
C ALA A 121 2.51 7.65 0.31
N SER A 122 3.54 8.00 -0.45
CA SER A 122 4.94 7.68 -0.15
C SER A 122 5.42 8.35 1.15
N TYR A 123 5.02 9.60 1.38
CA TYR A 123 5.29 10.32 2.62
C TYR A 123 4.73 9.58 3.83
N LEU A 124 3.45 9.18 3.79
CA LEU A 124 2.85 8.44 4.90
C LEU A 124 3.55 7.11 5.14
N MET A 125 3.89 6.41 4.06
CA MET A 125 4.53 5.12 4.14
C MET A 125 5.92 5.23 4.79
N TRP A 126 6.70 6.25 4.46
CA TRP A 126 7.98 6.52 5.11
C TRP A 126 7.81 7.07 6.53
N ARG A 127 7.06 8.17 6.69
CA ARG A 127 6.98 8.96 7.93
C ARG A 127 6.45 8.15 9.10
N LEU A 128 5.47 7.27 8.89
CA LEU A 128 4.99 6.38 9.94
C LEU A 128 6.10 5.42 10.40
N ASN A 129 6.88 4.84 9.49
CA ASN A 129 7.99 3.95 9.85
C ASN A 129 9.15 4.71 10.52
N TRP A 130 9.34 5.99 10.17
CA TRP A 130 10.31 6.88 10.80
C TRP A 130 9.90 7.23 12.24
N ILE A 131 8.63 7.56 12.47
CA ILE A 131 8.08 7.84 13.83
C ILE A 131 8.08 6.55 14.66
N HIS A 132 7.72 5.43 14.03
CA HIS A 132 7.57 4.12 14.65
C HIS A 132 6.65 4.15 15.89
N PRO A 133 5.38 4.55 15.72
CA PRO A 133 4.51 4.90 16.85
C PRO A 133 4.02 3.71 17.68
N PHE A 134 3.95 2.51 17.12
CA PHE A 134 3.40 1.32 17.79
C PHE A 134 4.51 0.34 18.16
N GLU A 135 4.22 -0.59 19.08
CA GLU A 135 5.15 -1.67 19.46
C GLU A 135 5.36 -2.68 18.31
N ASP A 136 4.29 -2.99 17.58
CA ASP A 136 4.34 -3.80 16.36
C ASP A 136 3.30 -3.32 15.33
N GLY A 137 3.37 -3.86 14.11
CA GLY A 137 2.41 -3.59 13.05
C GLY A 137 2.67 -2.29 12.30
N ASN A 138 3.76 -1.58 12.59
CA ASN A 138 4.11 -0.30 11.93
C ASN A 138 4.15 -0.44 10.40
N GLY A 139 4.82 -1.48 9.89
CA GLY A 139 4.91 -1.72 8.44
C GLY A 139 3.56 -2.08 7.79
N ARG A 140 2.70 -2.83 8.48
CA ARG A 140 1.33 -3.16 7.99
C ARG A 140 0.49 -1.89 7.94
N THR A 141 0.51 -1.13 9.03
CA THR A 141 -0.23 0.12 9.21
C THR A 141 0.19 1.18 8.19
N SER A 142 1.50 1.34 7.95
CA SER A 142 2.02 2.32 6.98
C SER A 142 1.58 2.04 5.55
N ARG A 143 1.59 0.77 5.13
CA ARG A 143 1.11 0.36 3.80
C ARG A 143 -0.39 0.57 3.67
N ALA A 144 -1.15 0.23 4.72
CA ALA A 144 -2.59 0.43 4.75
C ALA A 144 -2.98 1.91 4.57
N ILE A 145 -2.43 2.80 5.40
CA ILE A 145 -2.79 4.23 5.32
C ILE A 145 -2.28 4.88 4.03
N SER A 146 -1.10 4.47 3.54
CA SER A 146 -0.57 4.88 2.25
C SER A 146 -1.53 4.51 1.11
N TYR A 147 -2.12 3.32 1.15
CA TYR A 147 -3.04 2.86 0.10
C TYR A 147 -4.38 3.59 0.15
N ILE A 148 -4.94 3.83 1.35
CA ILE A 148 -6.17 4.62 1.51
C ILE A 148 -5.96 6.01 0.89
N VAL A 149 -4.91 6.73 1.29
CA VAL A 149 -4.66 8.09 0.78
C VAL A 149 -4.40 8.10 -0.73
N LEU A 150 -3.70 7.10 -1.26
CA LEU A 150 -3.51 6.96 -2.71
C LEU A 150 -4.85 6.85 -3.44
N CYS A 151 -5.74 5.93 -3.02
CA CYS A 151 -7.05 5.74 -3.65
C CYS A 151 -7.93 6.99 -3.56
N LEU A 152 -7.98 7.63 -2.39
CA LEU A 152 -8.78 8.86 -2.21
C LEU A 152 -8.25 10.02 -3.06
N LYS A 153 -6.92 10.16 -3.18
CA LYS A 153 -6.31 11.18 -4.05
C LYS A 153 -6.55 10.92 -5.54
N LEU A 154 -6.62 9.65 -5.93
CA LEU A 154 -6.96 9.25 -7.31
C LEU A 154 -8.48 9.28 -7.58
N GLY A 155 -9.30 9.48 -6.55
CA GLY A 155 -10.76 9.51 -6.67
C GLY A 155 -11.37 8.15 -7.02
N GLN A 156 -10.64 7.05 -6.83
CA GLN A 156 -11.12 5.71 -7.14
C GLN A 156 -10.39 4.65 -6.35
N ARG A 157 -11.09 3.54 -6.10
CA ARG A 157 -10.44 2.30 -5.68
C ARG A 157 -9.68 1.69 -6.86
N LEU A 158 -8.44 1.28 -6.62
CA LEU A 158 -7.62 0.63 -7.64
C LEU A 158 -8.07 -0.83 -7.84
N PRO A 159 -8.23 -1.30 -9.10
CA PRO A 159 -8.67 -2.66 -9.40
C PRO A 159 -7.54 -3.68 -9.20
N GLY A 160 -7.90 -4.95 -9.03
CA GLY A 160 -6.96 -6.07 -8.82
C GLY A 160 -7.21 -6.80 -7.52
N SER A 161 -7.04 -8.12 -7.55
CA SER A 161 -7.14 -8.99 -6.37
C SER A 161 -5.95 -8.81 -5.44
N LYS A 162 -4.77 -8.60 -6.02
CA LYS A 162 -3.54 -8.40 -5.27
C LYS A 162 -3.27 -6.92 -5.07
N THR A 163 -3.39 -6.44 -3.84
CA THR A 163 -3.28 -5.02 -3.53
C THR A 163 -1.82 -4.55 -3.43
N ILE A 164 -1.56 -3.25 -3.63
CA ILE A 164 -0.23 -2.64 -3.42
C ILE A 164 0.41 -3.06 -2.07
N PRO A 165 -0.30 -3.00 -0.92
CA PRO A 165 0.23 -3.50 0.35
C PRO A 165 0.75 -4.93 0.31
N GLU A 166 0.04 -5.84 -0.36
CA GLU A 166 0.40 -7.26 -0.50
C GLU A 166 1.63 -7.41 -1.41
N VAL A 167 1.65 -6.74 -2.57
CA VAL A 167 2.81 -6.76 -3.49
C VAL A 167 4.08 -6.29 -2.78
N ILE A 168 3.99 -5.21 -2.00
CA ILE A 168 5.12 -4.69 -1.22
C ILE A 168 5.52 -5.68 -0.11
N SER A 169 4.56 -6.34 0.52
CA SER A 169 4.83 -7.30 1.60
C SER A 169 5.61 -8.53 1.11
N GLU A 170 5.44 -8.94 -0.14
CA GLU A 170 6.19 -10.04 -0.75
C GLU A 170 7.61 -9.63 -1.14
N LYS A 171 7.78 -8.39 -1.64
CA LYS A 171 9.06 -7.85 -2.12
C LYS A 171 9.56 -6.73 -1.22
N LYS A 172 9.96 -7.08 0.01
CA LYS A 172 10.33 -6.11 1.05
C LYS A 172 11.63 -5.34 0.80
N ARG A 173 12.55 -5.85 -0.02
CA ARG A 173 13.89 -5.24 -0.20
C ARG A 173 13.84 -3.84 -0.82
N PRO A 174 13.24 -3.62 -2.00
CA PRO A 174 13.10 -2.27 -2.57
C PRO A 174 12.41 -1.28 -1.62
N TYR A 175 11.46 -1.78 -0.85
CA TYR A 175 10.75 -1.01 0.17
C TYR A 175 11.65 -0.54 1.30
N TYR A 176 12.46 -1.42 1.90
CA TYR A 176 13.41 -1.02 2.95
C TYR A 176 14.51 -0.09 2.41
N ASP A 177 15.04 -0.37 1.22
CA ASP A 177 16.04 0.50 0.58
C ASP A 177 15.47 1.92 0.34
N ALA A 178 14.18 2.04 0.03
CA ALA A 178 13.51 3.32 -0.12
C ALA A 178 13.31 4.06 1.22
N ILE A 179 13.01 3.34 2.31
CA ILE A 179 12.97 3.94 3.67
C ILE A 179 14.34 4.50 4.02
N ASP A 180 15.41 3.73 3.84
CA ASP A 180 16.76 4.15 4.25
C ASP A 180 17.24 5.39 3.47
N LYS A 181 16.87 5.51 2.19
CA LYS A 181 17.12 6.72 1.39
C LYS A 181 16.37 7.94 1.93
N ALA A 182 15.09 7.78 2.26
CA ALA A 182 14.29 8.85 2.86
C ALA A 182 14.80 9.24 4.26
N ASP A 183 15.22 8.26 5.08
CA ASP A 183 15.86 8.48 6.38
C ASP A 183 17.15 9.31 6.21
N ALA A 184 17.97 9.03 5.18
CA ALA A 184 19.19 9.77 4.89
C ALA A 184 18.92 11.22 4.43
N ALA A 185 17.87 11.44 3.64
CA ALA A 185 17.46 12.78 3.22
C ALA A 185 16.91 13.61 4.41
N ALA A 186 16.14 12.97 5.29
CA ALA A 186 15.58 13.62 6.48
C ALA A 186 16.67 14.10 7.45
N LYS A 187 17.78 13.38 7.57
CA LYS A 187 18.98 13.83 8.33
C LYS A 187 19.57 15.14 7.79
N GLN A 188 19.29 15.49 6.54
CA GLN A 188 19.69 16.74 5.90
C GLN A 188 18.57 17.79 5.92
N GLY A 189 17.50 17.57 6.69
CA GLY A 189 16.34 18.46 6.75
C GLY A 189 15.43 18.44 5.52
N LYS A 190 15.53 17.40 4.68
CA LYS A 190 14.75 17.27 3.44
C LYS A 190 13.73 16.15 3.54
N ILE A 191 12.54 16.39 2.99
CA ILE A 191 11.56 15.34 2.71
C ILE A 191 11.79 14.89 1.27
N ASP A 192 12.50 13.79 1.07
CA ASP A 192 12.68 13.14 -0.23
C ASP A 192 12.15 11.71 -0.16
N VAL A 193 11.02 11.48 -0.82
CA VAL A 193 10.33 10.19 -0.87
C VAL A 193 10.33 9.60 -2.28
N THR A 194 11.18 10.10 -3.18
CA THR A 194 11.20 9.71 -4.60
C THR A 194 11.40 8.20 -4.78
N ALA A 195 12.32 7.60 -4.03
CA ALA A 195 12.54 6.16 -4.06
C ALA A 195 11.31 5.37 -3.61
N MET A 196 10.56 5.92 -2.66
CA MET A 196 9.32 5.33 -2.15
C MET A 196 8.19 5.45 -3.17
N GLU A 197 8.14 6.54 -3.94
CA GLU A 197 7.20 6.65 -5.07
C GLU A 197 7.46 5.58 -6.11
N THR A 198 8.73 5.32 -6.44
CA THR A 198 9.10 4.23 -7.35
C THR A 198 8.58 2.88 -6.86
N VAL A 199 8.68 2.62 -5.55
CA VAL A 199 8.12 1.39 -4.95
C VAL A 199 6.61 1.31 -5.15
N LEU A 200 5.87 2.39 -4.85
CA LEU A 200 4.41 2.41 -5.02
C LEU A 200 3.99 2.26 -6.49
N LYS A 201 4.66 2.97 -7.41
CA LYS A 201 4.38 2.91 -8.87
C LYS A 201 4.62 1.50 -9.41
N ASN A 202 5.71 0.85 -9.01
CA ASN A 202 6.01 -0.53 -9.40
C ASN A 202 5.01 -1.53 -8.80
N ALA A 203 4.58 -1.31 -7.56
CA ALA A 203 3.55 -2.14 -6.93
C ALA A 203 2.19 -2.00 -7.65
N LEU A 204 1.81 -0.78 -8.06
CA LEU A 204 0.61 -0.56 -8.87
C LEU A 204 0.72 -1.28 -10.22
N ALA A 205 1.85 -1.16 -10.91
CA ALA A 205 2.06 -1.84 -12.18
C ALA A 205 1.87 -3.36 -12.05
N ALA A 206 2.39 -3.96 -10.97
CA ALA A 206 2.19 -5.38 -10.68
C ALA A 206 0.71 -5.73 -10.37
N GLN A 207 0.02 -4.90 -9.59
CA GLN A 207 -1.41 -5.07 -9.29
C GLN A 207 -2.27 -5.00 -10.57
N LEU A 208 -1.99 -4.06 -11.47
CA LEU A 208 -2.73 -3.92 -12.73
C LEU A 208 -2.42 -5.06 -13.71
N ALA A 209 -1.20 -5.57 -13.72
CA ALA A 209 -0.84 -6.75 -14.51
C ALA A 209 -1.61 -8.00 -14.03
N ASP A 210 -1.66 -8.24 -12.72
CA ASP A 210 -2.45 -9.32 -12.10
C ASP A 210 -3.94 -9.21 -12.44
N PHE A 211 -4.48 -7.99 -12.38
CA PHE A 211 -5.86 -7.72 -12.79
C PHE A 211 -6.10 -8.03 -14.27
N ALA A 212 -5.20 -7.61 -15.16
CA ALA A 212 -5.30 -7.87 -16.58
C ALA A 212 -5.27 -9.37 -16.90
N ASP A 213 -4.39 -10.13 -16.26
CA ASP A 213 -4.32 -11.59 -16.42
C ASP A 213 -5.62 -12.27 -15.95
N THR A 214 -6.18 -11.80 -14.83
CA THR A 214 -7.44 -12.31 -14.28
C THR A 214 -8.62 -12.06 -15.22
N VAL A 215 -8.76 -10.84 -15.75
CA VAL A 215 -9.88 -10.45 -16.63
C VAL A 215 -9.74 -11.07 -18.03
N THR A 216 -8.52 -11.32 -18.51
CA THR A 216 -8.26 -11.91 -19.83
C THR A 216 -8.16 -13.44 -19.81
N GLY A 217 -8.18 -14.08 -18.64
CA GLY A 217 -8.04 -15.52 -18.50
C GLY A 217 -6.64 -16.03 -18.85
N GLY A 218 -5.58 -15.27 -18.52
CA GLY A 218 -4.18 -15.67 -18.67
C GLY A 218 -3.63 -15.72 -20.11
N HIS A 219 -4.30 -15.11 -21.10
CA HIS A 219 -3.92 -15.23 -22.51
C HIS A 219 -2.82 -14.25 -22.97
N LEU A 220 -2.31 -13.37 -22.10
CA LEU A 220 -1.25 -12.41 -22.48
C LEU A 220 0.18 -12.95 -22.36
N THR A 221 0.39 -14.08 -21.68
CA THR A 221 1.73 -14.69 -21.50
C THR A 221 2.00 -15.85 -22.47
N GLY A 222 1.13 -16.07 -23.45
CA GLY A 222 1.30 -17.09 -24.48
C GLY A 222 2.30 -16.66 -25.56
N ASN A 223 3.57 -17.06 -25.40
CA ASN A 223 4.63 -17.18 -26.41
C ASN A 223 4.27 -16.75 -27.84
N ALA A 224 4.79 -15.61 -28.28
CA ALA A 224 4.90 -15.29 -29.70
C ALA A 224 5.91 -16.25 -30.36
N ARG A 225 5.40 -17.30 -31.01
CA ARG A 225 6.17 -18.03 -32.04
C ARG A 225 5.98 -17.31 -33.37
N PRO A 226 7.03 -17.03 -34.15
CA PRO A 226 6.89 -16.39 -35.44
C PRO A 226 6.41 -17.44 -36.46
N GLY A 227 5.22 -17.25 -37.00
CA GLY A 227 4.65 -18.17 -37.98
C GLY A 227 3.41 -17.60 -38.67
N GLY A 228 3.64 -16.83 -39.73
CA GLY A 228 2.91 -16.94 -41.00
C GLY A 228 1.42 -16.58 -41.09
N ASN A 229 1.17 -15.58 -41.93
CA ASN A 229 0.03 -15.32 -42.81
C ASN A 229 -1.10 -14.37 -42.37
N GLU A 230 -1.29 -13.42 -43.27
CA GLU A 230 -2.21 -12.30 -43.32
C GLU A 230 -3.68 -12.72 -43.50
N GLY A 231 -4.59 -11.80 -43.14
CA GLY A 231 -5.87 -11.67 -43.84
C GLY A 231 -7.13 -12.13 -43.08
N ARG A 232 -7.53 -11.38 -42.05
CA ARG A 232 -8.93 -11.01 -41.76
C ARG A 232 -8.98 -10.08 -40.54
N GLN A 233 -9.47 -8.86 -40.73
CA GLN A 233 -9.80 -7.91 -39.66
C GLN A 233 -11.03 -8.42 -38.90
N GLN A 234 -10.88 -9.48 -38.10
CA GLN A 234 -11.84 -9.81 -37.05
C GLN A 234 -11.52 -8.92 -35.86
N ARG A 235 -12.49 -8.10 -35.44
CA ARG A 235 -12.39 -7.37 -34.18
C ARG A 235 -12.09 -8.39 -33.07
N PRO A 236 -11.07 -8.17 -32.23
CA PRO A 236 -10.71 -9.13 -31.19
C PRO A 236 -11.90 -9.45 -30.29
N ARG A 237 -12.14 -10.73 -29.97
CA ARG A 237 -13.26 -11.18 -29.11
C ARG A 237 -13.26 -10.54 -27.71
N TRP A 238 -12.16 -9.93 -27.27
CA TRP A 238 -12.09 -9.16 -26.03
C TRP A 238 -12.97 -7.90 -26.06
N THR A 239 -13.20 -7.30 -27.24
CA THR A 239 -14.08 -6.12 -27.39
C THR A 239 -15.53 -6.45 -27.07
N ALA A 240 -16.00 -7.66 -27.41
CA ALA A 240 -17.37 -8.11 -27.14
C ALA A 240 -17.59 -8.40 -25.65
N ARG A 241 -16.62 -9.02 -24.97
CA ARG A 241 -16.72 -9.34 -23.52
C ARG A 241 -16.54 -8.12 -22.62
N LEU A 242 -15.69 -7.16 -23.02
CA LEU A 242 -15.68 -5.86 -22.36
C LEU A 242 -17.05 -5.20 -22.51
N HIS A 243 -17.61 -5.14 -23.72
CA HIS A 243 -18.96 -4.58 -23.94
C HIS A 243 -20.04 -5.24 -23.08
N GLU A 244 -19.99 -6.57 -22.92
CA GLU A 244 -20.94 -7.34 -22.10
C GLU A 244 -20.79 -7.06 -20.59
N HIS A 245 -19.56 -6.96 -20.09
CA HIS A 245 -19.29 -6.54 -18.71
C HIS A 245 -19.63 -5.05 -18.46
N TYR A 246 -19.42 -4.18 -19.45
CA TYR A 246 -19.79 -2.75 -19.39
C TYR A 246 -21.31 -2.54 -19.40
N ASN A 247 -22.07 -3.34 -20.14
CA ASN A 247 -23.52 -3.21 -20.22
C ASN A 247 -24.27 -3.73 -18.97
N ASN A 248 -23.65 -4.62 -18.19
CA ASN A 248 -24.24 -5.14 -16.95
C ASN A 248 -23.97 -4.28 -15.70
N HIS A 249 -23.17 -3.20 -15.81
CA HIS A 249 -22.84 -2.28 -14.71
C HIS A 249 -22.96 -0.81 -15.14
N PRO A 250 -24.17 -0.21 -15.13
CA PRO A 250 -24.46 1.07 -15.79
C PRO A 250 -23.78 2.31 -15.16
N PHE A 251 -23.13 2.20 -14.00
CA PHE A 251 -22.43 3.33 -13.35
C PHE A 251 -21.06 3.68 -13.97
N TRP A 252 -20.53 2.85 -14.87
CA TRP A 252 -19.18 3.03 -15.44
C TRP A 252 -19.12 3.88 -16.72
N TYR A 253 -20.26 4.34 -17.26
CA TYR A 253 -20.33 5.07 -18.52
C TYR A 253 -19.54 6.40 -18.54
N TRP A 254 -19.20 6.97 -17.38
CA TRP A 254 -18.44 8.22 -17.27
C TRP A 254 -16.91 8.06 -17.24
N PHE A 255 -16.37 6.83 -17.12
CA PHE A 255 -14.93 6.61 -16.86
C PHE A 255 -14.17 5.88 -17.99
N ALA A 256 -14.85 5.50 -19.08
CA ALA A 256 -14.28 4.80 -20.23
C ALA A 256 -13.01 5.45 -20.86
N PRO A 257 -12.84 6.79 -20.88
CA PRO A 257 -11.63 7.40 -21.45
C PRO A 257 -10.36 7.14 -20.62
N ALA A 258 -10.47 7.03 -19.29
CA ALA A 258 -9.31 6.94 -18.40
C ALA A 258 -8.66 5.54 -18.42
N ILE A 259 -9.47 4.49 -18.49
CA ILE A 259 -8.98 3.10 -18.56
C ILE A 259 -8.31 2.84 -19.91
N LEU A 260 -8.88 3.35 -21.02
CA LEU A 260 -8.26 3.26 -22.34
C LEU A 260 -6.96 4.07 -22.43
N ALA A 261 -6.85 5.20 -21.74
CA ALA A 261 -5.61 5.98 -21.67
C ALA A 261 -4.50 5.23 -20.91
N VAL A 262 -4.82 4.58 -19.79
CA VAL A 262 -3.84 3.80 -19.01
C VAL A 262 -3.36 2.56 -19.76
N VAL A 263 -4.27 1.85 -20.45
CA VAL A 263 -3.90 0.70 -21.30
C VAL A 263 -3.14 1.14 -22.55
N GLY A 264 -3.46 2.30 -23.14
CA GLY A 264 -2.77 2.84 -24.32
C GLY A 264 -1.32 3.29 -24.04
N VAL A 265 -1.07 3.86 -22.85
CA VAL A 265 0.30 4.27 -22.44
C VAL A 265 1.20 3.06 -22.21
N LEU A 266 0.67 1.95 -21.71
CA LEU A 266 1.44 0.70 -21.51
C LEU A 266 1.86 0.02 -22.82
N ILE A 267 1.16 0.27 -23.93
CA ILE A 267 1.48 -0.32 -25.25
C ILE A 267 2.54 0.51 -26.00
N SER A 268 2.82 1.76 -25.58
CA SER A 268 3.78 2.63 -26.28
C SER A 268 5.20 2.63 -25.68
N VAL A 269 5.47 1.84 -24.63
CA VAL A 269 6.77 1.78 -23.92
C VAL A 269 7.37 0.35 -23.92
N VAL A 270 6.87 -0.54 -24.77
CA VAL A 270 7.47 -1.86 -25.05
C VAL A 270 7.69 -1.99 -26.54
#